data_AF-I2GKU3-F1
#
_entry.id   AF-I2GKU3-F1
#
_cell.length_a   1.000
_cell.length_b   1.000
_cell.length_c   1.000
_cell.angle_alpha   90.00
_cell.angle_beta   90.00
_cell.angle_gamma   90.00
#
_symmetry.space_group_name_H-M   'P 1'
#
loop_
_entity.id
_entity.type
_entity.pdbx_description
1 polymer ?
#
loop_
_entity_poly.entity_id
_entity_poly.type
_entity_poly.pdbx_seq_one_letter_code
_entity_poly.pdbx_strand_id
1 'polypeptide(L)' 'MGELIFLAIAGPVIWYAIATTQKRSRQEDQLREAYHQALRSGDKALALQRGRDYYGFMRRGKLTIYDEQAIANDLSTMV' A
#
# COMPACT_ATOMS: atom_id res chain seq x y z
N MET A 1 9.66 -42.30 -0.71
CA MET A 1 8.32 -41.90 -0.20
C MET A 1 8.31 -40.56 0.53
N GLY A 2 9.35 -40.19 1.30
CA GLY A 2 9.38 -38.90 2.03
C GLY A 2 9.47 -37.64 1.16
N GLU A 3 10.20 -37.67 0.04
CA GLU A 3 10.39 -36.50 -0.83
C GLU A 3 9.11 -36.02 -1.53
N LEU A 4 8.23 -36.95 -1.92
CA LEU A 4 6.94 -36.62 -2.56
C LEU A 4 5.98 -35.91 -1.60
N ILE A 5 6.05 -36.24 -0.30
CA ILE A 5 5.23 -35.59 0.74
C ILE A 5 5.73 -34.16 0.98
N PHE A 6 7.04 -33.93 0.91
CA PHE A 6 7.63 -32.60 1.11
C PHE A 6 7.23 -31.63 -0.01
N LEU A 7 7.23 -32.09 -1.27
CA LEU A 7 6.80 -31.28 -2.41
C LEU A 7 5.30 -30.96 -2.39
N ALA A 8 4.47 -31.90 -1.92
CA ALA A 8 3.02 -31.70 -1.80
C ALA A 8 2.63 -30.62 -0.77
N ILE A 9 3.49 -30.33 0.21
CA ILE A 9 3.27 -29.29 1.23
C ILE A 9 3.98 -27.99 0.84
N ALA A 10 5.20 -28.07 0.32
CA ALA A 10 5.99 -26.89 -0.03
C ALA A 10 5.37 -26.10 -1.21
N GLY A 11 4.82 -26.79 -2.22
CA GLY A 11 4.21 -26.16 -3.39
C GLY A 11 3.06 -25.19 -3.03
N PRO A 12 2.03 -25.63 -2.28
CA PRO A 12 0.94 -24.77 -1.84
C PRO A 12 1.38 -23.57 -0.98
N VAL A 13 2.36 -23.77 -0.10
CA VAL A 13 2.88 -22.70 0.77
C VAL A 13 3.58 -21.62 -0.06
N ILE A 14 4.41 -22.01 -1.02
CA ILE A 14 5.08 -21.07 -1.93
C ILE A 14 4.05 -20.33 -2.80
N TRP A 15 3.08 -21.04 -3.37
CA TRP A 15 2.02 -20.43 -4.17
C TRP A 15 1.20 -19.41 -3.37
N TYR A 16 0.82 -19.75 -2.13
CA TYR A 16 0.10 -18.84 -1.23
C TYR A 16 0.92 -17.60 -0.87
N ALA A 17 2.22 -17.76 -0.61
CA ALA A 17 3.12 -16.64 -0.34
C ALA A 17 3.23 -15.69 -1.55
N ILE A 18 3.31 -16.22 -2.77
CA ILE A 18 3.36 -15.41 -4.00
C ILE A 18 2.03 -14.67 -4.21
N ALA A 19 0.90 -15.36 -4.07
CA ALA A 19 -0.43 -14.80 -4.29
C ALA A 19 -0.75 -13.65 -3.31
N THR A 20 -0.38 -13.80 -2.03
CA THR A 20 -0.59 -12.78 -1.02
C THR A 20 0.28 -11.54 -1.26
N THR A 21 1.53 -11.73 -1.70
CA THR A 21 2.45 -10.64 -2.02
C THR A 21 1.97 -9.82 -3.22
N GLN A 22 1.45 -10.48 -4.26
CA GLN A 22 0.92 -9.80 -5.45
C GLN A 22 -0.32 -8.96 -5.13
N LYS A 23 -1.23 -9.48 -4.28
CA LYS A 23 -2.42 -8.73 -3.83
C LYS A 23 -2.03 -7.46 -3.07
N ARG A 24 -1.03 -7.56 -2.19
CA ARG A 24 -0.52 -6.42 -1.42
C ARG A 24 0.06 -5.33 -2.34
N SER A 25 0.90 -5.72 -3.31
CA SER A 25 1.47 -4.78 -4.29
C SER A 25 0.38 -4.04 -5.07
N ARG A 26 -0.63 -4.76 -5.59
CA ARG A 26 -1.73 -4.13 -6.32
C ARG A 26 -2.51 -3.13 -5.46
N GLN A 27 -2.73 -3.45 -4.18
CA GLN A 27 -3.41 -2.55 -3.27
C GLN A 27 -2.56 -1.30 -2.97
N GLU A 28 -1.25 -1.46 -2.83
CA GLU A 28 -0.30 -0.34 -2.71
C GLU A 28 -0.38 0.60 -3.91
N ASP A 29 -0.32 0.03 -5.12
CA ASP A 29 -0.38 0.78 -6.37
C ASP A 29 -1.71 1.54 -6.51
N GLN A 30 -2.82 0.91 -6.15
CA GLN A 30 -4.15 1.53 -6.16
C GLN A 30 -4.25 2.72 -5.20
N LEU A 31 -3.73 2.56 -3.97
CA LEU A 31 -3.76 3.63 -2.97
C LEU A 31 -2.84 4.79 -3.37
N ARG A 32 -1.66 4.47 -3.91
CA ARG A 32 -0.71 5.46 -4.43
C ARG A 32 -1.31 6.26 -5.57
N GLU A 33 -1.93 5.59 -6.53
CA GLU A 33 -2.58 6.25 -7.67
C GLU A 33 -3.75 7.12 -7.21
N ALA A 34 -4.60 6.63 -6.30
CA ALA A 34 -5.69 7.42 -5.72
C ALA A 34 -5.18 8.68 -5.01
N TYR A 35 -4.05 8.58 -4.30
CA TYR A 35 -3.43 9.74 -3.68
C TYR A 35 -2.90 10.75 -4.71
N HIS A 36 -2.18 10.30 -5.73
CA HIS A 36 -1.70 11.18 -6.80
C HIS A 36 -2.83 11.83 -7.60
N GLN A 37 -3.93 11.12 -7.83
CA GLN A 37 -5.12 11.70 -8.46
C GLN A 37 -5.75 12.78 -7.59
N ALA A 38 -5.84 12.56 -6.28
CA ALA A 38 -6.35 13.56 -5.35
C ALA A 38 -5.44 14.81 -5.24
N LEU A 39 -4.11 14.62 -5.30
CA LEU A 39 -3.17 15.75 -5.37
C LEU A 39 -3.38 16.59 -6.63
N ARG A 40 -3.77 15.97 -7.75
CA ARG A 40 -4.04 16.66 -9.03
C ARG A 40 -5.45 17.26 -9.11
N SER A 41 -6.39 16.83 -8.26
CA SER A 41 -7.78 17.34 -8.32
C SER A 41 -7.94 18.71 -7.68
N GLY A 42 -6.94 19.20 -6.93
CA GLY A 42 -7.01 20.44 -6.16
C GLY A 42 -7.81 20.31 -4.85
N ASP A 43 -8.45 19.16 -4.60
CA ASP A 43 -9.20 18.92 -3.37
C ASP A 43 -8.25 18.47 -2.25
N LYS A 44 -7.83 19.46 -1.43
CA LYS A 44 -6.93 19.23 -0.29
C LYS A 44 -7.51 18.26 0.75
N ALA A 45 -8.83 18.25 0.96
CA ALA A 45 -9.44 17.34 1.93
C ALA A 45 -9.37 15.90 1.43
N LEU A 46 -9.68 15.69 0.14
CA LEU A 46 -9.55 14.39 -0.50
C LEU A 46 -8.09 13.92 -0.53
N ALA A 47 -7.14 14.81 -0.86
CA ALA A 47 -5.72 14.49 -0.88
C ALA A 47 -5.20 14.09 0.51
N LEU A 48 -5.63 14.78 1.57
CA LEU A 48 -5.28 14.42 2.95
C LEU A 48 -5.82 13.03 3.31
N GLN A 49 -7.07 12.73 2.97
CA GLN A 49 -7.66 11.42 3.24
C GLN A 49 -6.91 10.31 2.49
N ARG A 50 -6.67 10.48 1.18
CA ARG A 50 -5.97 9.48 0.36
C ARG A 50 -4.50 9.31 0.75
N GLY A 51 -3.84 10.39 1.17
CA GLY A 51 -2.49 10.32 1.73
C GLY A 51 -2.44 9.46 2.98
N ARG A 52 -3.38 9.66 3.92
CA ARG A 52 -3.48 8.82 5.13
C ARG A 52 -3.81 7.37 4.82
N ASP A 53 -4.67 7.10 3.85
CA ASP A 53 -4.97 5.73 3.39
C ASP A 53 -3.69 5.03 2.86
N TYR A 54 -2.93 5.72 1.99
CA TYR A 54 -1.69 5.19 1.40
C TYR A 54 -0.59 4.97 2.44
N TYR A 55 -0.22 6.00 3.20
CA TYR A 55 0.81 5.87 4.23
C TYR A 55 0.39 4.93 5.36
N GLY A 56 -0.90 4.92 5.71
CA GLY A 56 -1.50 3.96 6.64
C GLY A 56 -1.30 2.53 6.16
N PHE A 57 -1.56 2.24 4.88
CA PHE A 57 -1.30 0.92 4.31
C PHE A 57 0.19 0.54 4.37
N MET A 58 1.10 1.45 3.99
CA MET A 58 2.54 1.19 4.05
C MET A 58 3.01 0.87 5.48
N ARG A 59 2.47 1.58 6.48
CA ARG A 59 2.83 1.44 7.91
C ARG A 59 2.04 0.38 8.66
N ARG A 60 1.20 -0.40 7.98
CA ARG A 60 0.31 -1.39 8.62
C ARG A 60 -0.62 -0.75 9.67
N GLY A 61 -1.10 0.45 9.40
CA GLY A 61 -2.12 1.16 10.15
C GLY A 61 -1.63 2.27 11.08
N LYS A 62 -0.33 2.39 11.35
CA LYS A 62 0.20 3.41 12.27
C LYS A 62 1.02 4.48 11.54
N LEU A 63 0.37 5.58 11.21
CA LEU A 63 1.04 6.76 10.67
C LEU A 63 2.07 7.30 11.67
N THR A 64 3.20 7.75 11.13
CA THR A 64 4.23 8.48 11.87
C THR A 64 4.08 9.98 11.65
N ILE A 65 4.73 10.78 12.50
CA ILE A 65 4.79 12.23 12.32
C ILE A 65 5.44 12.59 10.97
N TYR A 66 6.43 11.80 10.52
CA TYR A 66 7.07 12.01 9.21
C TYR A 66 6.11 11.76 8.05
N ASP A 67 5.21 10.79 8.17
CA ASP A 67 4.21 10.51 7.13
C ASP A 67 3.18 11.66 7.06
N GLU A 68 2.68 12.15 8.20
CA GLU A 68 1.80 13.32 8.25
C GLU A 68 2.50 14.59 7.73
N GLN A 69 3.80 14.77 8.02
CA GLN A 69 4.58 15.89 7.51
C GLN A 69 4.79 15.80 5.98
N ALA A 70 5.02 14.61 5.44
CA ALA A 70 5.11 14.40 3.99
C ALA A 70 3.78 14.75 3.31
N ILE A 71 2.65 14.26 3.84
CA ILE A 71 1.33 14.58 3.32
C ILE A 71 1.07 16.10 3.37
N ALA A 72 1.42 16.75 4.48
CA ALA A 72 1.29 18.20 4.64
C ALA A 72 2.14 18.99 3.63
N ASN A 73 3.36 18.53 3.35
CA ASN A 73 4.21 19.12 2.34
C ASN A 73 3.58 19.02 0.94
N ASP A 74 3.10 17.83 0.55
CA ASP A 74 2.45 17.63 -0.74
C ASP A 74 1.21 18.54 -0.88
N LEU A 75 0.38 18.62 0.17
CA LEU A 75 -0.79 19.52 0.25
C LEU A 75 -0.43 21.01 0.11
N SER A 76 0.74 21.41 0.61
CA SER A 76 1.21 22.80 0.51
C SER A 76 1.64 23.18 -0.92
N THR A 77 2.07 22.19 -1.70
CA THR A 77 2.50 22.37 -3.10
C THR A 77 1.38 22.23 -4.12
N MET A 78 0.17 21.85 -3.69
CA MET A 78 -1.03 21.85 -4.55
C MET A 78 -1.37 23.29 -4.96
N VAL A 79 -1.40 23.53 -6.28
CA VAL A 79 -1.71 24.81 -6.92
C VAL A 79 -3.21 24.95 -7.15
#